data_AF-A0ABC9VVC0-F1
#
_entry.id   AF-A0ABC9VVC0-F1
#
_cell.length_a   1.000
_cell.length_b   1.000
_cell.length_c   1.000
_cell.angle_alpha   90.00
_cell.angle_beta   90.00
_cell.angle_gamma   90.00
#
_symmetry.space_group_name_H-M   'P 1'
#
loop_
_entity.id
_entity.type
_entity.pdbx_description
1 polymer ?
#
loop_
_entity_poly.entity_id
_entity_poly.type
_entity_poly.pdbx_seq_one_letter_code
_entity_poly.pdbx_strand_id
1 'polypeptide(L)'
;MVEEEVVVVVVVEEDEDDDDDDDWDEDALEETALEGFSTPLDLENGVDEYQFFTQALLAVQSRDAAWYHSLTAPLSEDQKKQLQEIYTLAEHRRNAAETKTVEQQSGYTFDNKGLITAFNFAGSTPGGN
;
A
#
# COMPACT_ATOMS: atom_id res chain seq x y z
N MET A 1 42.76 31.43 26.05
CA MET A 1 42.68 30.92 24.68
C MET A 1 41.22 30.96 24.31
N VAL A 2 40.86 31.89 23.42
CA VAL A 2 39.53 32.00 22.84
C VAL A 2 39.73 31.42 21.44
N GLU A 3 39.07 30.30 21.15
CA GLU A 3 39.16 29.68 19.83
C GLU A 3 38.25 30.47 18.88
N GLU A 4 38.86 30.98 17.81
CA GLU A 4 38.24 31.81 16.79
C GLU A 4 37.56 30.88 15.77
N GLU A 5 36.24 30.98 15.64
CA GLU A 5 35.45 30.22 14.68
C GLU A 5 35.67 30.82 13.27
N VAL A 6 36.43 30.11 12.43
CA VAL A 6 36.66 30.51 11.04
C VAL A 6 35.42 30.16 10.23
N VAL A 7 34.58 31.16 9.96
CA VAL A 7 33.47 31.05 9.02
C VAL A 7 34.04 31.01 7.61
N VAL A 8 34.06 29.83 7.00
CA VAL A 8 34.42 29.67 5.59
C VAL A 8 33.24 30.14 4.74
N VAL A 9 33.31 31.38 4.26
CA VAL A 9 32.38 31.90 3.25
C VAL A 9 32.84 31.34 1.90
N VAL A 10 32.12 30.34 1.40
CA VAL A 10 32.31 29.86 0.03
C VAL A 10 31.64 30.88 -0.90
N VAL A 11 32.46 31.67 -1.58
CA VAL A 11 32.02 32.50 -2.71
C VAL A 11 32.08 31.59 -3.94
N VAL A 12 30.92 31.31 -4.55
CA VAL A 12 30.84 30.58 -5.82
C VAL A 12 30.81 31.64 -6.93
N GLU A 13 31.88 31.73 -7.70
CA GLU A 13 31.86 32.45 -8.99
C GLU A 13 31.32 31.48 -10.05
N GLU A 14 30.24 31.87 -10.71
CA GLU A 14 29.69 31.20 -11.88
C GLU A 14 30.53 31.60 -13.09
N ASP A 15 31.11 30.62 -13.80
CA ASP A 15 31.18 30.61 -15.26
C ASP A 15 31.79 29.29 -15.79
N GLU A 16 31.29 28.93 -16.97
CA GLU A 16 31.83 28.04 -18.02
C GLU A 16 31.23 26.63 -18.15
N ASP A 17 30.63 26.46 -19.34
CA ASP A 17 30.05 25.28 -19.96
C ASP A 17 30.91 24.02 -19.80
N ASP A 18 30.31 22.93 -19.31
CA ASP A 18 30.80 21.58 -19.55
C ASP A 18 29.63 20.73 -20.03
N ASP A 19 29.71 20.28 -21.28
CA ASP A 19 28.89 19.20 -21.86
C ASP A 19 29.27 17.92 -21.08
N ASP A 20 28.68 17.73 -19.90
CA ASP A 20 28.83 16.49 -19.11
C ASP A 20 27.94 15.43 -19.78
N ASP A 21 28.51 14.78 -20.79
CA ASP A 21 28.03 13.53 -21.38
C ASP A 21 28.14 12.46 -20.28
N ASP A 22 27.12 12.45 -19.43
CA ASP A 22 26.87 11.52 -18.33
C ASP A 22 26.64 10.10 -18.91
N ASP A 23 27.68 9.56 -19.52
CA ASP A 23 27.81 8.18 -19.99
C ASP A 23 28.02 7.33 -18.73
N TRP A 24 26.96 7.23 -17.92
CA TRP A 24 26.87 6.30 -16.80
C TRP A 24 27.02 4.90 -17.37
N ASP A 25 28.27 4.43 -17.42
CA ASP A 25 28.66 3.12 -17.89
C ASP A 25 27.84 2.09 -17.09
N GLU A 26 26.77 1.56 -17.68
CA GLU A 26 25.79 0.71 -16.99
C GLU A 26 26.44 -0.58 -16.48
N ASP A 27 27.62 -0.92 -17.04
CA ASP A 27 28.51 -2.01 -16.62
C ASP A 27 29.43 -1.65 -15.42
N ALA A 28 29.52 -0.37 -15.01
CA ALA A 28 30.33 0.08 -13.87
C ALA A 28 29.58 0.03 -12.52
N LEU A 29 28.26 -0.17 -12.55
CA LEU A 29 27.48 -0.43 -11.35
C LEU A 29 27.55 -1.93 -11.04
N GLU A 30 28.62 -2.35 -10.34
CA GLU A 30 28.69 -3.69 -9.77
C GLU A 30 27.46 -3.97 -8.89
N GLU A 31 26.84 -5.13 -9.12
CA GLU A 31 25.74 -5.66 -8.30
C GLU A 31 26.05 -5.48 -6.81
N THR A 32 25.18 -4.75 -6.12
CA THR A 32 25.29 -4.54 -4.69
C THR A 32 24.95 -5.83 -3.98
N ALA A 33 25.59 -6.06 -2.83
CA ALA A 33 25.34 -7.24 -2.00
C ALA A 33 23.86 -7.40 -1.56
N LEU A 34 22.99 -6.41 -1.80
CA LEU A 34 21.57 -6.41 -1.43
C LEU A 34 20.64 -7.04 -2.48
N GLU A 35 21.06 -7.20 -3.73
CA GLU A 35 20.18 -7.62 -4.83
C GLU A 35 19.70 -9.08 -4.75
N GLY A 36 20.40 -9.92 -3.98
CA GLY A 36 19.99 -11.30 -3.72
C GLY A 36 18.96 -11.47 -2.59
N PHE A 37 18.60 -10.40 -1.88
CA PHE A 37 17.73 -10.49 -0.70
C PHE A 37 16.27 -10.20 -1.05
N SER A 38 15.43 -11.22 -0.88
CA SER A 38 13.97 -11.10 -0.97
C SER A 38 13.37 -10.76 0.40
N THR A 39 12.44 -9.82 0.42
CA THR A 39 11.63 -9.51 1.60
C THR A 39 10.46 -10.50 1.70
N PRO A 40 9.86 -10.68 2.90
CA PRO A 40 8.64 -11.49 3.04
C PRO A 40 7.45 -11.02 2.19
N LEU A 41 7.48 -9.79 1.65
CA LEU A 41 6.47 -9.27 0.73
C LEU A 41 6.66 -9.79 -0.71
N ASP A 42 7.90 -10.13 -1.09
CA ASP A 42 8.23 -10.59 -2.45
C ASP A 42 7.91 -12.07 -2.69
N LEU A 43 7.48 -12.79 -1.64
CA LEU A 43 7.09 -14.19 -1.74
C LEU A 43 5.69 -14.32 -2.38
N GLU A 44 5.47 -15.35 -3.20
CA GLU A 44 4.17 -15.59 -3.86
C GLU A 44 3.01 -15.78 -2.86
N ASN A 45 3.31 -16.30 -1.68
CA ASN A 45 2.40 -16.43 -0.53
C ASN A 45 2.69 -15.40 0.58
N GLY A 46 3.35 -14.31 0.22
CA GLY A 46 3.70 -13.20 1.09
C GLY A 46 2.48 -12.47 1.64
N VAL A 47 2.74 -11.59 2.60
CA VAL A 47 1.69 -10.75 3.19
C VAL A 47 1.29 -9.68 2.18
N ASP A 48 -0.02 -9.51 1.94
CA ASP A 48 -0.51 -8.41 1.09
C ASP A 48 -0.27 -7.06 1.77
N GLU A 49 0.41 -6.13 1.10
CA GLU A 49 0.90 -4.89 1.69
C GLU A 49 -0.25 -3.96 2.09
N TYR A 50 -1.29 -3.91 1.25
CA TYR A 50 -2.47 -3.07 1.48
C TYR A 50 -3.27 -3.57 2.68
N GLN A 51 -3.45 -4.88 2.80
CA GLN A 51 -4.07 -5.51 3.97
C GLN A 51 -3.25 -5.27 5.23
N PHE A 52 -1.93 -5.46 5.17
CA PHE A 52 -1.05 -5.25 6.31
C PHE A 52 -1.07 -3.80 6.80
N PHE A 53 -0.89 -2.84 5.90
CA PHE A 53 -0.94 -1.43 6.21
C PHE A 53 -2.29 -1.03 6.83
N THR A 54 -3.40 -1.46 6.20
CA THR A 54 -4.76 -1.13 6.68
C THR A 54 -4.99 -1.71 8.08
N GLN A 55 -4.64 -2.98 8.31
CA GLN A 55 -4.78 -3.60 9.62
C GLN A 55 -3.93 -2.91 10.68
N ALA A 56 -2.67 -2.58 10.36
CA ALA A 56 -1.78 -1.89 11.29
C ALA A 56 -2.34 -0.52 11.68
N LEU A 57 -2.81 0.27 10.69
CA LEU A 57 -3.34 1.60 10.92
C LEU A 57 -4.66 1.58 11.72
N LEU A 58 -5.57 0.65 11.42
CA LEU A 58 -6.80 0.45 12.20
C LEU A 58 -6.52 -0.11 13.60
N ALA A 59 -5.48 -0.93 13.75
CA ALA A 59 -5.03 -1.39 15.07
C ALA A 59 -4.57 -0.20 15.92
N VAL A 60 -3.82 0.76 15.35
CA VAL A 60 -3.49 2.03 16.03
C VAL A 60 -4.75 2.76 16.42
N GLN A 61 -5.73 2.92 15.52
CA GLN A 61 -7.02 3.57 15.84
C GLN A 61 -7.72 2.93 17.04
N SER A 62 -7.76 1.59 17.09
CA SER A 62 -8.44 0.85 18.16
C SER A 62 -7.73 0.93 19.50
N ARG A 63 -6.40 1.05 19.50
CA ARG A 63 -5.55 1.02 20.71
C ARG A 63 -5.28 2.43 21.25
N ASP A 64 -5.13 3.40 20.36
CA ASP A 64 -4.85 4.79 20.66
C ASP A 64 -5.45 5.71 19.58
N ALA A 65 -6.67 6.18 19.85
CA ALA A 65 -7.38 7.08 18.95
C ALA A 65 -6.69 8.46 18.82
N ALA A 66 -5.98 8.92 19.85
CA ALA A 66 -5.28 10.20 19.79
C ALA A 66 -4.07 10.10 18.85
N TRP A 67 -3.31 9.00 18.92
CA TRP A 67 -2.22 8.74 18.00
C TRP A 67 -2.70 8.60 16.55
N TYR A 68 -3.76 7.81 16.32
CA TYR A 68 -4.38 7.72 14.99
C TYR A 68 -4.82 9.10 14.46
N HIS A 69 -5.41 9.93 15.32
CA HIS A 69 -5.78 11.28 14.95
C HIS A 69 -4.54 12.12 14.57
N SER A 70 -3.45 12.06 15.32
CA SER A 70 -2.20 12.74 14.95
C SER A 70 -1.62 12.29 13.61
N LEU A 71 -1.78 11.01 13.26
CA LEU A 71 -1.33 10.47 11.98
C LEU A 71 -2.21 10.91 10.79
N THR A 72 -3.51 11.10 11.03
CA THR A 72 -4.50 11.33 9.94
C THR A 72 -4.99 12.77 9.84
N ALA A 73 -4.86 13.59 10.88
CA ALA A 73 -5.28 14.98 10.90
C ALA A 73 -4.55 15.87 9.88
N PRO A 74 -3.22 15.71 9.61
CA PRO A 74 -2.50 16.54 8.66
C PRO A 74 -2.83 16.25 7.19
N LEU A 75 -3.55 15.16 6.90
CA LEU A 75 -3.88 14.76 5.54
C LEU A 75 -4.84 15.77 4.90
N SER A 76 -4.58 16.14 3.65
CA SER A 76 -5.53 16.89 2.83
C SER A 76 -6.79 16.06 2.55
N GLU A 77 -7.87 16.70 2.09
CA GLU A 77 -9.10 15.96 1.74
C GLU A 77 -8.86 14.95 0.61
N ASP A 78 -7.99 15.25 -0.35
CA ASP A 78 -7.66 14.31 -1.42
C ASP A 78 -6.80 13.15 -0.90
N GLN A 79 -5.86 13.41 0.01
CA GLN A 79 -5.09 12.34 0.67
C GLN A 79 -5.98 11.44 1.55
N LYS A 80 -7.00 12.01 2.21
CA LYS A 80 -8.00 11.22 2.95
C LYS A 80 -8.81 10.32 2.01
N LYS A 81 -9.19 10.79 0.82
CA LYS A 81 -9.85 9.95 -0.19
C LYS A 81 -8.95 8.82 -0.64
N GLN A 82 -7.69 9.11 -0.95
CA GLN A 82 -6.71 8.08 -1.31
C GLN A 82 -6.54 7.03 -0.19
N LEU A 83 -6.54 7.47 1.07
CA LEU A 83 -6.51 6.55 2.21
C LEU A 83 -7.77 5.65 2.27
N GLN A 84 -8.97 6.19 1.97
CA GLN A 84 -10.19 5.37 1.87
C GLN A 84 -10.16 4.40 0.68
N GLU A 85 -9.56 4.81 -0.44
CA GLU A 85 -9.36 3.93 -1.60
C GLU A 85 -8.42 2.77 -1.25
N ILE A 86 -7.35 3.03 -0.48
CA ILE A 86 -6.47 1.99 0.06
C ILE A 86 -7.24 0.99 0.92
N TYR A 87 -8.12 1.47 1.82
CA TYR A 87 -8.96 0.58 2.65
C TYR A 87 -9.87 -0.31 1.79
N THR A 88 -10.51 0.28 0.77
CA THR A 88 -11.39 -0.45 -0.15
C THR A 88 -10.62 -1.51 -0.94
N LEU A 89 -9.42 -1.16 -1.43
CA LEU A 89 -8.57 -2.08 -2.17
C LEU A 89 -8.11 -3.25 -1.28
N ALA A 90 -7.68 -2.96 -0.05
CA ALA A 90 -7.27 -3.97 0.92
C ALA A 90 -8.42 -4.97 1.21
N GLU A 91 -9.64 -4.48 1.38
CA GLU A 91 -10.81 -5.33 1.58
C GLU A 91 -11.10 -6.22 0.37
N HIS A 92 -11.06 -5.66 -0.84
CA HIS A 92 -11.26 -6.42 -2.06
C HIS A 92 -10.22 -7.54 -2.22
N ARG A 93 -8.93 -7.25 -1.95
CA ARG A 93 -7.85 -8.25 -2.01
C ARG A 93 -8.01 -9.34 -0.96
N ARG A 94 -8.44 -9.01 0.26
CA ARG A 94 -8.74 -9.99 1.30
C ARG A 94 -9.83 -10.95 0.83
N ASN A 95 -10.94 -10.43 0.31
CA ASN A 95 -12.07 -11.23 -0.17
C ASN A 95 -11.67 -12.14 -1.36
N ALA A 96 -10.84 -11.64 -2.28
CA ALA A 96 -10.32 -12.41 -3.40
C ALA A 96 -9.40 -13.56 -2.95
N ALA A 97 -8.51 -13.31 -1.99
CA ALA A 97 -7.64 -14.33 -1.39
C ALA A 97 -8.47 -15.41 -0.67
N GLU A 98 -9.46 -15.00 0.13
CA GLU A 98 -10.38 -15.92 0.80
C GLU A 98 -11.12 -16.80 -0.21
N THR A 99 -11.63 -16.22 -1.30
CA THR A 99 -12.30 -16.98 -2.37
C THR A 99 -11.36 -18.03 -2.98
N LYS A 100 -10.12 -17.65 -3.33
CA LYS A 100 -9.11 -18.58 -3.88
C LYS A 100 -8.81 -19.74 -2.93
N THR A 101 -8.74 -19.48 -1.62
CA THR A 101 -8.52 -20.54 -0.62
C THR A 101 -9.70 -21.50 -0.53
N VAL A 102 -10.95 -21.00 -0.62
CA VAL A 102 -12.15 -21.84 -0.59
C VAL A 102 -12.25 -22.71 -1.86
N GLU A 103 -11.92 -22.17 -3.04
CA GLU A 103 -11.89 -22.95 -4.29
C GLU A 103 -10.87 -24.09 -4.22
N GLN A 104 -9.64 -23.81 -3.74
CA GLN A 104 -8.58 -24.81 -3.60
C GLN A 104 -8.95 -25.89 -2.58
N GLN A 105 -9.58 -25.52 -1.46
CA GLN A 105 -9.99 -26.49 -0.44
C GLN A 105 -11.24 -27.29 -0.85
N SER A 106 -12.15 -26.70 -1.63
CA SER A 106 -13.42 -27.33 -2.00
C SER A 106 -13.40 -28.03 -3.38
N GLY A 107 -12.39 -27.77 -4.22
CA GLY A 107 -12.32 -28.30 -5.59
C GLY A 107 -13.39 -27.73 -6.53
N TYR A 108 -14.05 -26.63 -6.14
CA TYR A 108 -15.15 -26.00 -6.87
C TYR A 108 -14.74 -24.57 -7.28
N THR A 109 -14.94 -24.20 -8.55
CA THR A 109 -14.60 -22.86 -9.08
C THR A 109 -15.83 -21.94 -9.01
N PHE A 110 -15.69 -20.76 -8.41
CA PHE A 110 -16.75 -19.75 -8.36
C PHE A 110 -16.70 -18.88 -9.63
N ASP A 111 -17.38 -19.32 -10.68
CA ASP A 111 -17.61 -18.48 -11.86
C ASP A 111 -18.53 -17.30 -11.49
N ASN A 112 -17.95 -16.11 -11.34
CA ASN A 112 -18.64 -14.84 -11.05
C ASN A 112 -19.50 -14.32 -12.24
N LYS A 113 -19.94 -15.19 -13.15
CA LYS A 113 -20.65 -14.82 -14.39
C LYS A 113 -22.18 -14.96 -14.35
N GLY A 114 -22.82 -15.12 -13.18
CA GLY A 114 -24.27 -15.38 -13.21
C GLY A 114 -25.14 -15.13 -11.98
N LEU A 115 -24.67 -14.52 -10.89
CA LEU A 115 -25.48 -14.44 -9.67
C LEU A 115 -25.81 -13.00 -9.24
N ILE A 116 -26.70 -12.36 -10.00
CA ILE A 116 -27.74 -11.51 -9.40
C ILE A 116 -29.09 -12.00 -9.94
N THR A 117 -29.59 -13.10 -9.39
CA THR A 117 -31.04 -13.34 -9.40
C THR A 117 -31.56 -12.75 -8.09
N ALA A 118 -32.29 -11.64 -8.19
CA ALA A 118 -32.94 -11.03 -7.04
C ALA A 118 -33.84 -12.06 -6.35
N PHE A 119 -33.48 -12.44 -5.12
CA PHE A 119 -34.36 -13.24 -4.26
C PHE A 119 -35.61 -12.42 -3.92
N ASN A 120 -36.75 -12.84 -4.48
CA ASN A 120 -38.03 -12.17 -4.29
C ASN A 120 -38.74 -12.73 -3.05
N PHE A 121 -38.87 -11.94 -1.98
CA PHE A 121 -39.59 -12.31 -0.75
C PHE A 121 -41.12 -12.08 -0.84
N ALA A 122 -41.62 -11.62 -1.99
CA ALA A 122 -43.04 -11.34 -2.19
C ALA A 122 -43.75 -12.52 -2.87
N GLY A 123 -44.23 -13.48 -2.09
CA GLY A 123 -45.08 -14.53 -2.64
C GLY A 123 -45.50 -15.62 -1.66
N SER A 124 -46.59 -15.35 -0.94
CA SER A 124 -47.56 -16.29 -0.35
C SER A 124 -47.66 -16.23 1.17
N THR A 125 -48.43 -15.28 1.68
CA THR A 125 -49.23 -15.48 2.89
C THR A 125 -50.37 -16.44 2.55
N PRO A 126 -50.52 -17.60 3.21
CA PRO A 126 -51.74 -18.41 3.10
C PRO A 126 -52.86 -17.63 3.81
N GLY A 127 -53.81 -17.13 3.01
CA GLY A 127 -55.04 -16.54 3.51
C GLY A 127 -55.84 -17.56 4.29
N GLY A 128 -56.34 -17.13 5.45
CA GLY A 128 -57.25 -17.92 6.27
C GLY A 128 -58.60 -18.13 5.62
N ASN A 129 -59.21 -19.26 5.97
CA ASN A 129 -60.65 -19.41 6.11
C ASN A 129 -60.92 -20.45 7.19
#